data_AF-A0A2N0B8E9-F1
#
_entry.id   AF-A0A2N0B8E9-F1
#
_cell.length_a   1.000
_cell.length_b   1.000
_cell.length_c   1.000
_cell.angle_alpha   90.00
_cell.angle_beta   90.00
_cell.angle_gamma   90.00
#
_symmetry.space_group_name_H-M   'P 1'
#
loop_
_entity.id
_entity.type
_entity.pdbx_description
1 polymer ?
#
loop_
_entity_poly.entity_id
_entity_poly.type
_entity_poly.pdbx_seq_one_letter_code
_entity_poly.pdbx_strand_id
1 'polypeptide(L)'
;MQKETVYDLLGYYGFEETKNPNQFVNESGIHLTVGENIIVRKEDRIVLVTDDLEKLELFIFGNSDLSEIDRPDLYFPLTHGDLEFDEDFWDCECEEDFIHLKVIHQECSKCGAFAEDQPDSLRSEVWVSR
;
A
#
# COMPACT_ATOMS: atom_id res chain seq x y z
N MET A 1 -16.00 -10.43 -3.73
CA MET A 1 -14.78 -10.99 -3.12
C MET A 1 -14.90 -12.51 -3.00
N GLN A 2 -13.93 -13.28 -3.52
CA GLN A 2 -13.92 -14.73 -3.33
C GLN A 2 -13.48 -15.01 -1.90
N LYS A 3 -14.18 -15.91 -1.18
CA LYS A 3 -13.84 -16.17 0.22
C LYS A 3 -12.45 -16.81 0.31
N GLU A 4 -12.14 -17.79 -0.52
CA GLU A 4 -10.84 -18.50 -0.50
C GLU A 4 -9.62 -17.56 -0.50
N THR A 5 -9.62 -16.50 -1.33
CA THR A 5 -8.50 -15.53 -1.38
C THR A 5 -8.27 -14.77 -0.08
N VAL A 6 -9.31 -14.56 0.73
CA VAL A 6 -9.20 -13.90 2.04
C VAL A 6 -8.55 -14.85 3.05
N TYR A 7 -8.89 -16.14 3.05
CA TYR A 7 -8.36 -17.11 4.01
C TYR A 7 -6.89 -17.39 3.72
N ASP A 8 -6.51 -17.43 2.43
CA ASP A 8 -5.11 -17.55 2.03
C ASP A 8 -4.27 -16.35 2.51
N LEU A 9 -4.79 -15.12 2.35
CA LEU A 9 -4.15 -13.90 2.87
C LEU A 9 -4.02 -13.95 4.40
N LEU A 10 -5.07 -14.35 5.11
CA LEU A 10 -5.06 -14.45 6.57
C LEU A 10 -4.04 -15.50 7.04
N GLY A 11 -3.97 -16.65 6.38
CA GLY A 11 -2.96 -17.67 6.65
C GLY A 11 -1.53 -17.16 6.45
N TYR A 12 -1.31 -16.34 5.42
CA TYR A 12 0.00 -15.72 5.15
C TYR A 12 0.46 -14.80 6.28
N TYR A 13 -0.44 -13.98 6.83
CA TYR A 13 -0.14 -13.05 7.92
C TYR A 13 -0.28 -13.67 9.33
N GLY A 14 -0.33 -15.00 9.43
CA GLY A 14 -0.35 -15.70 10.72
C GLY A 14 -1.64 -15.50 11.51
N PHE A 15 -2.77 -15.27 10.82
CA PHE A 15 -4.07 -15.23 11.46
C PHE A 15 -4.60 -16.64 11.71
N GLU A 16 -5.01 -16.90 12.94
CA GLU A 16 -5.64 -18.14 13.34
C GLU A 16 -7.15 -17.96 13.45
N GLU A 17 -7.92 -18.93 12.95
CA GLU A 17 -9.35 -18.94 13.14
C GLU A 17 -9.70 -19.23 14.60
N THR A 18 -10.56 -18.41 15.17
CA THR A 18 -11.04 -18.58 16.55
C THR A 18 -12.07 -19.71 16.64
N LYS A 19 -12.62 -19.93 17.84
CA LYS A 19 -13.74 -20.86 18.04
C LYS A 19 -15.02 -20.45 17.30
N ASN A 20 -15.13 -19.17 16.92
CA ASN A 20 -16.24 -18.66 16.14
C ASN A 20 -15.87 -18.72 14.65
N PRO A 21 -16.72 -19.30 13.79
CA PRO A 21 -16.43 -19.42 12.37
C PRO A 21 -16.30 -18.04 11.73
N ASN A 22 -15.35 -17.92 10.80
CA ASN A 22 -15.01 -16.71 10.07
C ASN A 22 -14.49 -15.56 10.95
N GLN A 23 -14.05 -15.85 12.18
CA GLN A 23 -13.38 -14.89 13.03
C GLN A 23 -11.92 -15.29 13.20
N PHE A 24 -11.02 -14.34 12.97
CA PHE A 24 -9.59 -14.58 12.97
C PHE A 24 -8.87 -13.65 13.93
N VAL A 25 -7.74 -14.08 14.46
CA VAL A 25 -6.89 -13.26 15.33
C VAL A 25 -5.42 -13.53 15.04
N ASN A 26 -4.57 -12.52 15.13
CA ASN A 26 -3.11 -12.69 15.07
C ASN A 26 -2.44 -12.30 16.39
N GLU A 27 -1.13 -12.57 16.48
CA GLU A 27 -0.30 -12.26 17.65
C GLU A 27 -0.24 -10.75 17.96
N SER A 28 -0.45 -9.89 16.96
CA SER A 28 -0.53 -8.43 17.11
C SER A 28 -1.84 -7.94 17.74
N GLY A 29 -2.76 -8.84 18.09
CA GLY A 29 -4.05 -8.50 18.71
C GLY A 29 -5.07 -7.90 17.73
N ILE A 30 -4.89 -8.12 16.42
CA ILE A 30 -5.86 -7.74 15.40
C ILE A 30 -6.90 -8.84 15.28
N HIS A 31 -8.18 -8.47 15.37
CA HIS A 31 -9.30 -9.39 15.21
C HIS A 31 -10.02 -9.10 13.89
N LEU A 32 -10.23 -10.13 13.06
CA LEU A 32 -11.01 -10.02 11.84
C LEU A 32 -12.30 -10.81 11.91
N THR A 33 -13.32 -10.32 11.23
CA THR A 33 -14.54 -11.07 10.96
C THR A 33 -14.81 -11.02 9.46
N VAL A 34 -14.88 -12.18 8.83
CA VAL A 34 -15.09 -12.33 7.38
C VAL A 34 -16.57 -12.65 7.13
N GLY A 35 -17.28 -11.75 6.46
CA GLY A 35 -18.70 -11.89 6.12
C GLY A 35 -18.99 -11.42 4.71
N GLU A 36 -20.08 -10.66 4.54
CA GLU A 36 -20.30 -9.85 3.32
C GLU A 36 -19.26 -8.73 3.21
N ASN A 37 -18.90 -8.17 4.37
CA ASN A 37 -17.75 -7.28 4.55
C ASN A 37 -16.76 -7.91 5.52
N ILE A 38 -15.50 -7.52 5.40
CA ILE A 38 -14.45 -7.81 6.37
C ILE A 38 -14.44 -6.69 7.39
N ILE A 39 -14.53 -7.05 8.67
CA ILE A 39 -14.47 -6.12 9.78
C ILE A 39 -13.17 -6.37 10.53
N VAL A 40 -12.33 -5.36 10.63
CA VAL A 40 -11.07 -5.40 11.38
C VAL A 40 -11.23 -4.64 12.68
N ARG A 41 -10.80 -5.26 13.78
CA ARG A 41 -10.79 -4.67 15.12
C ARG A 41 -9.40 -4.71 15.72
N LYS A 42 -9.04 -3.64 16.42
CA LYS A 42 -7.81 -3.53 17.22
C LYS A 42 -8.20 -2.89 18.55
N GLU A 43 -7.80 -3.51 19.66
CA GLU A 43 -8.15 -3.03 21.01
C GLU A 43 -9.66 -2.77 21.20
N ASP A 44 -10.50 -3.71 20.74
CA ASP A 44 -11.98 -3.63 20.77
C ASP A 44 -12.61 -2.48 19.96
N ARG A 45 -11.84 -1.77 19.14
CA ARG A 45 -12.34 -0.73 18.22
C ARG A 45 -12.36 -1.23 16.80
N ILE A 46 -13.43 -0.92 16.05
CA ILE A 46 -13.46 -1.15 14.60
C ILE A 46 -12.54 -0.12 13.95
N VAL A 47 -11.54 -0.60 13.21
CA VAL A 47 -10.52 0.22 12.56
C VAL A 47 -10.64 0.19 11.04
N LEU A 48 -11.24 -0.87 10.49
CA LEU A 48 -11.51 -1.00 9.05
C LEU A 48 -12.76 -1.84 8.83
N VAL A 49 -13.59 -1.41 7.87
CA VAL A 49 -14.65 -2.23 7.28
C VAL A 49 -14.47 -2.15 5.77
N THR A 50 -14.24 -3.28 5.12
CA THR A 50 -13.91 -3.33 3.69
C THR A 50 -14.44 -4.61 3.04
N ASP A 51 -14.84 -4.54 1.79
CA ASP A 51 -15.09 -5.67 0.89
C ASP A 51 -13.97 -5.84 -0.16
N ASP A 52 -12.94 -4.99 -0.05
CA ASP A 52 -11.78 -4.89 -0.91
C ASP A 52 -10.57 -5.56 -0.25
N LEU A 53 -9.97 -6.52 -0.97
CA LEU A 53 -8.85 -7.34 -0.52
C LEU A 53 -7.55 -6.53 -0.41
N GLU A 54 -7.32 -5.58 -1.32
CA GLU A 54 -6.10 -4.77 -1.34
C GLU A 54 -6.06 -3.85 -0.11
N LYS A 55 -7.20 -3.24 0.23
CA LYS A 55 -7.31 -2.42 1.45
C LYS A 55 -7.11 -3.23 2.72
N LEU A 56 -7.59 -4.47 2.73
CA LEU A 56 -7.33 -5.38 3.85
C LEU A 56 -5.84 -5.70 3.97
N GLU A 57 -5.20 -6.08 2.87
CA GLU A 57 -3.78 -6.44 2.84
C GLU A 57 -2.89 -5.27 3.25
N LEU A 58 -3.11 -4.07 2.68
CA LEU A 58 -2.40 -2.85 3.06
C LEU A 58 -2.55 -2.53 4.55
N PHE A 59 -3.75 -2.71 5.12
CA PHE A 59 -3.98 -2.50 6.54
C PHE A 59 -3.19 -3.50 7.39
N ILE A 60 -3.23 -4.78 7.04
CA ILE A 60 -2.52 -5.83 7.77
C ILE A 60 -1.02 -5.59 7.70
N PHE A 61 -0.48 -5.33 6.50
CA PHE A 61 0.94 -5.05 6.28
C PHE A 61 1.42 -3.84 7.09
N GLY A 62 0.67 -2.74 7.07
CA GLY A 62 1.01 -1.53 7.84
C GLY A 62 0.88 -1.68 9.36
N ASN A 63 0.27 -2.77 9.84
CA ASN A 63 0.09 -3.06 11.27
C ASN A 63 0.81 -4.34 11.74
N SER A 64 1.48 -5.06 10.85
CA SER A 64 2.34 -6.19 11.19
C SER A 64 3.73 -5.72 11.61
N ASP A 65 4.27 -6.30 12.68
CA ASP A 65 5.66 -6.10 13.09
C ASP A 65 6.56 -6.94 12.17
N LEU A 66 7.03 -6.33 11.08
CA LEU A 66 7.78 -7.02 10.01
C LEU A 66 9.23 -7.42 10.41
N SER A 67 9.55 -7.42 11.70
CA SER A 67 10.89 -7.73 12.19
C SER A 67 11.30 -9.21 12.03
N GLU A 68 10.36 -10.12 11.72
CA GLU A 68 10.63 -11.56 11.59
C GLU A 68 10.29 -12.18 10.21
N ILE A 69 9.95 -11.39 9.19
CA ILE A 69 9.76 -11.95 7.83
C ILE A 69 11.12 -12.04 7.12
N ASP A 70 11.95 -12.98 7.57
CA ASP A 70 13.20 -13.39 6.90
C ASP A 70 12.90 -14.35 5.75
N ARG A 71 12.15 -13.87 4.74
CA ARG A 71 11.92 -14.60 3.48
C ARG A 71 12.07 -13.68 2.27
N PRO A 72 13.25 -13.66 1.63
CA PRO A 72 13.53 -12.86 0.42
C PRO A 72 12.78 -13.36 -0.84
N ASP A 73 11.95 -14.41 -0.71
CA ASP A 73 11.26 -15.04 -1.84
C ASP A 73 9.99 -14.28 -2.27
N LEU A 74 9.60 -13.24 -1.53
CA LEU A 74 8.52 -12.33 -1.91
C LEU A 74 9.08 -10.93 -2.14
N TYR A 75 9.70 -10.81 -3.31
CA TYR A 75 9.62 -9.63 -4.15
C TYR A 75 8.12 -9.33 -4.35
N PHE A 76 7.49 -8.63 -3.41
CA PHE A 76 6.19 -8.03 -3.67
C PHE A 76 6.43 -6.95 -4.71
N PRO A 77 5.83 -7.06 -5.91
CA PRO A 77 5.65 -5.87 -6.68
C PRO A 77 4.74 -4.99 -5.81
N LEU A 78 5.29 -3.90 -5.26
CA LEU A 78 4.63 -2.61 -5.49
C LEU A 78 4.19 -2.70 -6.95
N THR A 79 2.89 -2.84 -7.19
CA THR A 79 2.35 -3.17 -8.51
C THR A 79 3.05 -2.33 -9.57
N HIS A 80 4.00 -2.95 -10.27
CA HIS A 80 4.58 -2.52 -11.54
C HIS A 80 3.51 -2.66 -12.65
N GLY A 81 2.25 -2.37 -12.32
CA GLY A 81 1.07 -2.61 -13.14
C GLY A 81 0.16 -1.40 -13.25
N ASP A 82 0.08 -0.53 -12.22
CA ASP A 82 -0.82 0.63 -12.23
C ASP A 82 -0.15 1.94 -11.78
N LEU A 83 1.18 1.97 -11.68
CA LEU A 83 1.91 3.24 -11.63
C LEU A 83 2.01 3.77 -13.07
N GLU A 84 0.97 4.45 -13.52
CA GLU A 84 1.08 5.27 -14.74
C GLU A 84 1.96 6.46 -14.42
N PHE A 85 3.18 6.46 -14.94
CA PHE A 85 4.07 7.62 -14.90
C PHE A 85 3.75 8.55 -16.08
N ASP A 86 3.89 9.85 -15.86
CA ASP A 86 3.70 10.85 -16.90
C ASP A 86 5.07 11.23 -17.51
N GLU A 87 5.31 10.83 -18.76
CA GLU A 87 6.61 11.02 -19.43
C GLU A 87 6.99 12.49 -19.63
N ASP A 88 6.02 13.42 -19.53
CA ASP A 88 6.25 14.86 -19.64
C ASP A 88 6.69 15.51 -18.32
N PHE A 89 6.56 14.79 -17.20
CA PHE A 89 6.85 15.29 -15.85
C PHE A 89 7.89 14.44 -15.13
N TRP A 90 8.69 15.08 -14.30
CA TRP A 90 9.66 14.40 -13.44
C TRP A 90 9.48 14.85 -12.00
N ASP A 91 9.71 13.91 -11.09
CA ASP A 91 9.56 14.08 -9.66
C ASP A 91 10.90 14.53 -9.04
N CYS A 92 10.95 15.79 -8.62
CA CYS A 92 11.98 16.29 -7.71
C CYS A 92 11.64 15.81 -6.30
N GLU A 93 12.56 15.17 -5.58
CA GLU A 93 12.41 14.83 -4.16
C GLU A 93 12.39 16.06 -3.19
N CYS A 94 11.99 17.23 -3.70
CA CYS A 94 11.80 18.48 -2.98
C CYS A 94 10.63 18.38 -1.99
N GLU A 95 10.72 19.01 -0.81
CA GLU A 95 9.61 19.03 0.16
C GLU A 95 8.36 19.81 -0.34
N GLU A 96 8.54 20.74 -1.29
CA GLU A 96 7.48 21.58 -1.89
C GLU A 96 7.72 21.84 -3.38
N ASP A 97 6.64 21.84 -4.19
CA ASP A 97 6.68 21.93 -5.67
C ASP A 97 7.59 20.87 -6.31
N PHE A 98 7.37 19.61 -5.92
CA PHE A 98 8.18 18.48 -6.33
C PHE A 98 7.98 18.06 -7.79
N ILE A 99 6.93 18.50 -8.47
CA ILE A 99 6.66 18.06 -9.85
C ILE A 99 7.11 19.11 -10.87
N HIS A 100 7.90 18.71 -11.85
CA HIS A 100 8.44 19.60 -12.87
C HIS A 100 8.15 19.10 -14.29
N LEU A 101 7.82 20.01 -15.21
CA LEU A 101 7.63 19.68 -16.62
C LEU A 101 8.98 19.58 -17.33
N LYS A 102 9.32 18.42 -17.90
CA LYS A 102 10.62 18.17 -18.55
C LYS A 102 10.93 19.16 -19.66
N VAL A 103 9.94 19.54 -20.47
CA VAL A 103 10.14 20.47 -21.60
C VAL A 103 10.62 21.86 -21.16
N ILE A 104 10.24 22.29 -19.95
CA ILE A 104 10.55 23.64 -19.45
C ILE A 104 11.68 23.61 -18.42
N HIS A 105 11.71 22.59 -17.56
CA HIS A 105 12.61 22.49 -16.42
C HIS A 105 13.43 21.20 -16.51
N GLN A 106 14.68 21.32 -16.96
CA GLN A 106 15.66 20.22 -16.96
C GLN A 106 16.47 20.16 -15.65
N GLU A 107 16.40 21.22 -14.85
CA GLU A 107 17.09 21.35 -13.56
C GLU A 107 16.15 22.03 -12.57
N CYS A 108 16.04 21.51 -11.35
CA CYS A 108 15.29 22.14 -10.28
C CYS A 108 16.07 23.32 -9.70
N SER A 109 15.50 24.52 -9.77
CA SER A 109 16.10 25.74 -9.19
C SER A 109 16.23 25.74 -7.66
N LYS A 110 15.53 24.83 -6.95
CA LYS A 110 15.58 24.74 -5.48
C LYS A 110 16.71 23.82 -5.00
N CYS A 111 16.79 22.59 -5.53
CA CYS A 111 17.75 21.58 -5.07
C CYS A 111 18.91 21.32 -6.04
N GLY A 112 18.82 21.79 -7.28
CA GLY A 112 19.82 21.55 -8.34
C GLY A 112 19.76 20.16 -8.96
N ALA A 113 18.71 19.37 -8.69
CA ALA A 113 18.52 18.05 -9.33
C ALA A 113 18.24 18.21 -10.82
N PHE A 114 18.75 17.28 -11.63
CA PHE A 114 18.51 17.22 -13.08
C PHE A 114 17.45 16.19 -13.42
N ALA A 115 16.61 16.49 -14.41
CA ALA A 115 15.51 15.62 -14.83
C ALA A 115 15.97 14.23 -15.29
N GLU A 116 17.19 14.10 -15.82
CA GLU A 116 17.76 12.82 -16.27
C GLU A 116 18.17 11.91 -15.11
N ASP A 117 18.45 12.49 -13.94
CA ASP A 117 18.87 11.77 -12.74
C ASP A 117 17.69 11.37 -11.86
N GLN A 118 16.47 11.73 -12.25
CA GLN A 118 15.26 11.64 -11.43
C GLN A 118 14.16 10.84 -12.15
N PRO A 119 13.25 10.19 -11.40
CA PRO A 119 12.17 9.43 -11.99
C PRO A 119 11.10 10.33 -12.61
N ASP A 120 10.32 9.75 -13.51
CA ASP A 120 9.10 10.37 -14.02
C ASP A 120 8.07 10.49 -12.89
N SER A 121 7.25 11.54 -12.89
CA SER A 121 6.22 11.72 -11.86
C SER A 121 5.08 10.74 -12.05
N LEU A 122 4.43 10.35 -10.94
CA LEU A 122 3.21 9.57 -11.02
C LEU A 122 2.08 10.44 -11.61
N ARG A 123 1.37 9.90 -12.60
CA ARG A 123 0.22 10.57 -13.24
C ARG A 123 -0.83 10.96 -12.22
N SER A 124 -1.06 10.16 -11.17
CA SER A 124 -1.97 10.50 -10.09
C SER A 124 -1.61 11.80 -9.36
N GLU A 125 -0.32 12.16 -9.25
CA GLU A 125 0.15 13.35 -8.53
C GLU A 125 0.09 14.61 -9.40
N VAL A 126 0.37 14.47 -10.70
CA VAL A 126 0.25 15.56 -11.69
C VAL A 126 -1.19 16.10 -11.76
N TRP A 127 -2.18 15.20 -11.68
CA TRP A 127 -3.61 15.57 -11.81
C TRP A 127 -4.17 16.29 -10.57
N VAL A 128 -3.59 16.07 -9.39
CA VAL A 128 -3.97 16.75 -8.14
C VAL A 128 -3.38 18.15 -8.05
N SER A 129 -2.32 18.42 -8.82
CA SER A 129 -1.56 19.69 -8.78
C SER A 129 -2.02 20.75 -9.80
N ARG A 130 -3.17 20.56 -10.47
CA ARG A 130 -3.81 21.54 -11.38
C ARG A 130 -4.96 22.30 -10.72
#